data_AF-A0A965RAD5-F1
#
_entry.id   AF-A0A965RAD5-F1
#
_cell.length_a   1.000
_cell.length_b   1.000
_cell.length_c   1.000
_cell.angle_alpha   90.00
_cell.angle_beta   90.00
_cell.angle_gamma   90.00
#
_symmetry.space_group_name_H-M   'P 1'
#
loop_
_entity.id
_entity.type
_entity.pdbx_description
1 polymer ?
#
loop_
_entity_poly.entity_id
_entity_poly.type
_entity_poly.pdbx_seq_one_letter_code
_entity_poly.pdbx_strand_id
1 'polypeptide(L)' 'MAKKKFRLMHVGFCMSCAKEVVNSDSFVIFADRNCQHTSCYETSESMRQANLKQQEQYATK' A
#
# COMPACT_ATOMS: atom_id res chain seq x y z
N MET A 1 19.25 25.61 -16.17
CA MET A 1 18.67 24.51 -15.36
C MET A 1 18.55 23.27 -16.25
N ALA A 2 19.46 22.29 -16.15
CA ALA A 2 19.31 21.04 -16.90
C ALA A 2 18.06 20.31 -16.40
N LYS A 3 17.07 20.08 -17.26
CA LYS A 3 15.86 19.31 -16.91
C LYS A 3 16.31 17.89 -16.55
N LYS A 4 16.17 17.51 -15.28
CA LYS A 4 16.44 16.15 -14.79
C LYS A 4 15.57 15.20 -15.62
N LYS A 5 16.19 14.32 -16.41
CA LYS A 5 15.45 13.33 -17.20
C LYS A 5 14.68 12.43 -16.24
N PHE A 6 13.35 12.47 -16.30
CA PHE A 6 12.51 11.52 -15.56
C PHE A 6 12.82 10.12 -16.09
N ARG A 7 13.27 9.23 -15.21
CA ARG A 7 13.47 7.82 -15.52
C ARG A 7 12.44 7.03 -14.73
N LEU A 8 11.69 6.19 -15.44
CA LEU A 8 10.91 5.14 -14.80
C LEU A 8 11.90 4.15 -14.18
N MET A 9 11.76 3.93 -12.88
CA MET A 9 12.60 3.02 -12.11
C MET A 9 11.72 2.04 -11.37
N HIS A 10 12.13 0.78 -11.41
CA HIS A 10 11.54 -0.28 -10.61
C HIS A 10 11.77 0.00 -9.12
N VAL A 11 10.71 -0.06 -8.32
CA VAL A 11 10.76 0.08 -6.87
C VAL A 11 10.68 -1.30 -6.20
N GLY A 12 9.80 -2.17 -6.70
CA GLY A 12 9.58 -3.51 -6.17
C GLY A 12 8.27 -4.12 -6.67
N PHE A 13 7.78 -5.16 -5.99
CA PHE A 13 6.48 -5.76 -6.25
C PHE A 13 5.52 -5.49 -5.09
N CYS A 14 4.30 -5.08 -5.41
CA CYS A 14 3.27 -4.83 -4.41
C CYS A 14 2.91 -6.14 -3.68
N MET A 15 3.05 -6.15 -2.35
CA MET A 15 2.75 -7.33 -1.54
C MET A 15 1.30 -7.84 -1.66
N SER A 16 0.33 -6.98 -2.01
CA SER A 16 -1.09 -7.37 -2.05
C SER A 16 -1.55 -7.93 -3.39
N CYS A 17 -1.01 -7.41 -4.49
CA CYS A 17 -1.47 -7.76 -5.83
C CYS A 17 -0.37 -8.35 -6.72
N ALA A 18 0.86 -8.47 -6.21
CA ALA A 18 2.05 -8.96 -6.90
C ALA A 18 2.39 -8.24 -8.21
N LYS A 19 1.78 -7.08 -8.48
CA LYS A 19 2.10 -6.22 -9.62
C LYS A 19 3.33 -5.38 -9.33
N GLU A 20 4.09 -5.09 -10.37
CA GLU A 20 5.23 -4.19 -10.32
C GLU A 20 4.82 -2.80 -9.83
N VAL A 21 5.64 -2.21 -8.96
CA VAL A 21 5.55 -0.83 -8.48
C VAL A 21 6.72 -0.06 -9.10
N VAL A 22 6.42 1.03 -9.79
CA VAL A 22 7.43 1.95 -10.33
C VAL A 22 7.42 3.29 -9.59
N ASN A 23 8.50 4.04 -9.72
CA ASN A 23 8.67 5.33 -9.05
C ASN A 23 7.68 6.44 -9.49
N SER A 24 6.90 6.21 -10.56
CA SER A 24 5.79 7.07 -10.94
C SER A 24 4.49 6.75 -10.21
N ASP A 25 4.39 5.57 -9.58
CA ASP A 25 3.20 5.15 -8.87
C ASP A 25 3.15 5.75 -7.47
N SER A 26 1.94 5.84 -6.91
CA SER A 26 1.76 6.10 -5.48
C SER A 26 1.89 4.79 -4.71
N PHE A 27 2.90 4.70 -3.84
CA PHE A 27 3.16 3.52 -3.03
C PHE A 27 3.60 3.87 -1.61
N VAL A 28 3.49 2.89 -0.72
CA VAL A 28 4.01 2.93 0.65
C VAL A 28 5.13 1.90 0.79
N ILE A 29 6.12 2.20 1.63
CA ILE A 29 7.19 1.26 2.01
C ILE A 29 7.06 0.99 3.51
N PHE A 30 7.03 -0.29 3.86
CA PHE A 30 6.94 -0.76 5.24
C PHE A 30 8.33 -0.96 5.86
N ALA A 31 8.37 -1.09 7.19
CA ALA A 31 9.61 -1.28 7.93
C ALA A 31 10.35 -2.58 7.57
N ASP A 32 9.62 -3.60 7.11
CA ASP A 32 10.15 -4.87 6.59
C ASP A 32 10.71 -4.76 5.15
N ARG A 33 10.76 -3.54 4.61
CA ARG A 33 11.20 -3.20 3.24
C ARG A 33 10.30 -3.74 2.13
N ASN A 34 9.12 -4.26 2.46
CA ASN A 34 8.13 -4.56 1.44
C ASN A 34 7.44 -3.27 0.99
N CYS A 35 6.96 -3.26 -0.26
CA CYS A 35 6.21 -2.15 -0.83
C CYS A 35 4.79 -2.57 -1.21
N GLN A 36 3.90 -1.58 -1.26
CA GLN A 36 2.50 -1.78 -1.63
C GLN A 36 1.99 -0.53 -2.32
N HIS A 37 1.15 -0.69 -3.35
CA HIS A 37 0.42 0.45 -3.92
C HIS A 37 -0.43 1.12 -2.84
N THR A 38 -0.50 2.45 -2.83
CA THR A 38 -1.32 3.18 -1.86
C THR A 38 -2.78 2.75 -1.91
N SER A 39 -3.33 2.49 -3.10
CA SER A 39 -4.70 1.99 -3.27
C SER A 39 -4.93 0.61 -2.65
N CYS A 40 -3.95 -0.29 -2.77
CA CYS A 40 -4.00 -1.60 -2.12
C CYS A 40 -3.93 -1.44 -0.59
N TYR A 41 -3.11 -0.51 -0.09
CA TYR A 41 -2.99 -0.22 1.34
C TYR A 41 -4.30 0.31 1.93
N GLU A 42 -4.93 1.29 1.29
CA GLU A 42 -6.21 1.85 1.73
C GLU A 42 -7.32 0.78 1.77
N THR A 43 -7.32 -0.12 0.79
CA THR A 43 -8.25 -1.26 0.76
C THR A 43 -8.01 -2.19 1.95
N SER A 44 -6.76 -2.54 2.26
CA SER A 44 -6.45 -3.35 3.43
C SER A 44 -6.80 -2.67 4.75
N GLU A 45 -6.55 -1.37 4.87
CA GLU A 45 -6.85 -0.61 6.09
C GLU A 45 -8.35 -0.47 6.34
N SER A 46 -9.13 -0.22 5.29
CA SER A 46 -10.60 -0.15 5.41
C SER A 46 -11.20 -1.48 5.87
N MET A 47 -10.72 -2.61 5.32
CA MET A 47 -11.13 -3.95 5.79
C MET A 47 -10.71 -4.20 7.24
N ARG A 48 -9.50 -3.81 7.63
CA ARG A 48 -9.02 -3.95 9.02
C ARG A 48 -9.91 -3.18 9.99
N GLN A 49 -10.26 -1.94 9.66
CA GLN A 49 -11.15 -1.12 10.49
C GLN A 49 -12.57 -1.70 10.59
N ALA A 50 -13.10 -2.26 9.49
CA ALA A 50 -14.41 -2.91 9.50
C ALA A 50 -14.42 -4.13 10.44
N ASN A 51 -13.38 -4.97 10.36
CA ASN A 51 -13.25 -6.15 11.22
C ASN A 51 -13.13 -5.80 12.70
N LEU A 52 -12.38 -4.73 13.04
CA LEU A 52 -12.25 -4.25 14.42
C LEU A 52 -13.60 -3.81 14.99
N LYS A 53 -14.37 -3.00 14.24
CA LYS A 53 -15.72 -2.58 14.65
C LYS A 53 -16.65 -3.77 14.86
N GLN A 54 -16.54 -4.80 14.02
CA GLN A 54 -17.35 -6.00 14.15
C GLN A 54 -17.01 -6.78 15.43
N GLN A 55 -15.73 -6.90 15.77
CA GLN A 55 -15.28 -7.53 17.02
C GLN A 55 -15.77 -6.77 18.27
N GLU A 56 -15.71 -5.44 18.26
CA GLU A 56 -16.23 -4.59 19.35
C GLU A 56 -17.73 -4.81 19.58
N GLN A 57 -18.51 -4.95 18.49
CA GLN A 57 -19.96 -5.22 18.55
C GLN A 57 -20.30 -6.61 19.10
N TYR A 58 -19.47 -7.62 18.83
CA TYR A 58 -19.66 -8.95 19.41
C TYR A 58 -19.21 -9.03 20.87
N ALA A 59 -18.20 -8.27 21.26
CA ALA A 59 -17.70 -8.24 22.64
C ALA A 59 -18.62 -7.49 23.62
N THR A 60 -19.57 -6.68 23.12
CA THR A 60 -20.52 -5.91 23.92
C THR A 60 -21.92 -6.54 24.02
N LYS A 61 -22.14 -7.71 23.43
CA LYS A 61 -23.37 -8.51 23.56
C LYS A 61 -23.15 -9.68 24.51
#